data_AF-I3RDK1-F1
#
_entry.id   AF-I3RDK1-F1
#
_cell.length_a   1.000
_cell.length_b   1.000
_cell.length_c   1.000
_cell.angle_alpha   90.00
_cell.angle_beta   90.00
_cell.angle_gamma   90.00
#
_symmetry.space_group_name_H-M   'P 1'
#
loop_
_entity.id
_entity.type
_entity.pdbx_description
1 polymer ?
#
loop_
_entity_poly.entity_id
_entity_poly.type
_entity_poly.pdbx_seq_one_letter_code
_entity_poly.pdbx_strand_id
1 'polypeptide(L)'
;MSNDERKIPKLFSGSVGDLTKPGKKKKEEKDLKKEKKQKTLYISLDTNRKLIELYAEEGRRQSNIVEDAVDLYYYLRKALGERKFDELMEVVKREDPEFLREYLGRLKL
;
A
#
# COMPACT_ATOMS: atom_id res chain seq x y z
N MET A 1 -41.22 28.52 -38.00
CA MET A 1 -40.72 27.71 -39.14
C MET A 1 -39.23 28.06 -39.26
N SER A 2 -38.23 27.18 -39.26
CA SER A 2 -38.17 25.72 -39.46
C SER A 2 -36.73 25.24 -39.13
N ASN A 3 -36.64 24.17 -38.34
CA ASN A 3 -35.75 22.99 -38.44
C ASN A 3 -34.22 23.10 -38.42
N ASP A 4 -33.65 22.68 -37.27
CA ASP A 4 -32.75 21.51 -37.11
C ASP A 4 -31.60 21.32 -38.12
N GLU A 5 -30.50 22.06 -37.95
CA GLU A 5 -29.17 21.55 -38.31
C GLU A 5 -28.65 20.66 -37.17
N ARG A 6 -29.04 19.39 -37.20
CA ARG A 6 -28.47 18.35 -36.35
C ARG A 6 -26.98 18.19 -36.69
N LYS A 7 -26.10 18.87 -35.95
CA LYS A 7 -24.66 18.57 -35.92
C LYS A 7 -24.49 17.19 -35.33
N ILE A 8 -24.42 16.17 -36.18
CA ILE A 8 -24.03 14.81 -35.81
C ILE A 8 -22.63 14.91 -35.18
N PRO A 9 -22.43 14.48 -33.92
CA PRO A 9 -21.10 14.46 -33.33
C PRO A 9 -20.21 13.53 -34.17
N LYS A 10 -19.05 14.02 -34.62
CA LYS A 10 -18.06 13.16 -35.28
C LYS A 10 -17.62 12.09 -34.30
N LEU A 11 -18.21 10.91 -34.43
CA LEU A 11 -18.00 9.78 -33.50
C LEU A 11 -16.60 9.17 -33.60
N PHE A 12 -15.80 9.53 -34.61
CA PHE A 12 -14.42 9.07 -34.74
C PHE A 12 -13.56 10.12 -35.48
N SER A 13 -12.45 10.53 -34.87
CA SER A 13 -11.43 11.42 -35.45
C SER A 13 -10.18 10.67 -35.93
N GLY A 14 -10.17 9.33 -35.84
CA GLY A 14 -9.05 8.49 -36.25
C GLY A 14 -9.03 8.24 -37.76
N SER A 15 -7.83 8.10 -38.32
CA SER A 15 -7.63 7.72 -39.71
C SER A 15 -7.88 6.21 -39.89
N VAL A 16 -8.20 5.75 -41.10
CA VAL A 16 -8.29 4.31 -41.43
C VAL A 16 -6.98 3.57 -41.10
N GLY A 17 -5.84 4.28 -41.08
CA GLY A 17 -4.55 3.76 -40.64
C GLY A 17 -4.42 3.47 -39.13
N ASP A 18 -5.36 3.93 -38.31
CA ASP A 18 -5.43 3.62 -36.88
C ASP A 18 -6.19 2.33 -36.60
N LEU A 19 -7.01 1.85 -37.55
CA LEU A 19 -7.74 0.57 -37.48
C LEU A 19 -6.85 -0.64 -37.81
N THR A 20 -5.77 -0.44 -38.56
CA THR A 20 -4.92 -1.54 -39.08
C THR A 20 -3.64 -1.77 -38.27
N LYS A 21 -3.34 -0.91 -37.29
CA LYS A 21 -2.21 -1.14 -36.38
C LYS A 21 -2.67 -2.07 -35.25
N PRO A 22 -1.94 -3.14 -34.92
CA PRO A 22 -2.18 -3.86 -33.68
C PRO A 22 -2.00 -2.85 -32.55
N GLY A 23 -3.10 -2.49 -31.89
CA GLY A 23 -3.07 -1.53 -30.79
C GLY A 23 -2.02 -2.00 -29.80
N LYS A 24 -0.96 -1.20 -29.59
CA LYS A 24 -0.13 -1.38 -28.41
C LYS A 24 -1.10 -1.24 -27.25
N LYS A 25 -1.49 -2.37 -26.63
CA LYS A 25 -2.15 -2.35 -25.34
C LYS A 25 -1.24 -1.48 -24.48
N LYS A 26 -1.66 -0.26 -24.17
CA LYS A 26 -1.11 0.45 -23.04
C LYS A 26 -1.30 -0.54 -21.90
N LYS A 27 -0.22 -1.16 -21.43
CA LYS A 27 -0.20 -1.68 -20.08
C LYS A 27 -0.40 -0.42 -19.25
N GLU A 28 -1.66 -0.09 -18.97
CA GLU A 28 -1.95 0.66 -17.76
C GLU A 28 -1.35 -0.21 -16.67
N GLU A 29 -0.13 0.14 -16.24
CA GLU A 29 0.42 -0.40 -15.02
C GLU A 29 -0.61 -0.04 -13.96
N LYS A 30 -1.43 -1.04 -13.60
CA LYS A 30 -2.41 -0.89 -12.55
C LYS A 30 -1.64 -0.47 -11.31
N ASP A 31 -1.91 0.74 -10.85
CA ASP A 31 -1.33 1.23 -9.61
C ASP A 31 -2.02 0.50 -8.46
N LEU A 32 -1.51 -0.69 -8.15
CA LEU A 32 -2.05 -1.59 -7.12
C LEU A 32 -2.06 -0.92 -5.73
N LYS A 33 -1.29 0.16 -5.53
CA LYS A 33 -1.33 0.94 -4.28
C LYS A 33 -2.59 1.79 -4.16
N LYS A 34 -3.19 2.19 -5.28
CA LYS A 34 -4.47 2.93 -5.35
C LYS A 34 -5.69 2.03 -5.34
N GLU A 35 -5.56 0.78 -5.80
CA GLU A 35 -6.62 -0.22 -5.74
C GLU A 35 -6.74 -0.80 -4.31
N LYS A 36 -7.64 -0.24 -3.49
CA LYS A 36 -7.90 -0.75 -2.13
C LYS A 36 -8.87 -1.93 -2.14
N LYS A 37 -8.56 -2.95 -1.33
CA LYS A 37 -9.47 -4.08 -1.04
C LYS A 37 -9.87 -4.06 0.43
N GLN A 38 -11.16 -4.15 0.71
CA GLN A 38 -11.65 -4.27 2.07
C GLN A 38 -11.43 -5.70 2.59
N LYS A 39 -10.83 -5.82 3.78
CA LYS A 39 -10.68 -7.07 4.50
C LYS A 39 -10.94 -6.83 5.98
N THR A 40 -11.54 -7.82 6.65
CA THR A 40 -11.71 -7.84 8.10
C THR A 40 -10.69 -8.83 8.68
N LEU A 41 -9.94 -8.40 9.69
CA LEU A 41 -8.95 -9.21 10.39
C LEU A 41 -9.36 -9.36 11.85
N TYR A 42 -9.24 -10.58 12.38
CA TYR A 42 -9.33 -10.81 13.81
C TYR A 42 -7.97 -10.51 14.45
N ILE A 43 -7.96 -9.60 15.42
CA ILE A 43 -6.75 -9.19 16.15
C ILE A 43 -6.99 -9.33 17.65
N SER A 44 -5.90 -9.41 18.42
CA SER A 44 -6.01 -9.43 19.88
C SER A 44 -6.51 -8.08 20.43
N LEU A 45 -7.08 -8.11 21.64
CA LEU A 45 -7.49 -6.88 22.34
C LEU A 45 -6.30 -5.94 22.58
N ASP A 46 -5.12 -6.50 22.86
CA ASP A 46 -3.88 -5.74 23.04
C ASP A 46 -3.49 -5.00 21.75
N THR A 47 -3.45 -5.70 20.61
CA THR A 47 -3.16 -5.08 19.31
C THR A 47 -4.18 -4.00 18.95
N ASN A 48 -5.46 -4.22 19.26
CA ASN A 48 -6.48 -3.20 19.06
C ASN A 48 -6.22 -1.94 19.90
N ARG A 49 -5.79 -2.09 21.16
CA ARG A 49 -5.42 -0.94 22.01
C ARG A 49 -4.24 -0.16 21.42
N LYS A 50 -3.16 -0.86 21.03
CA LYS A 50 -2.00 -0.25 20.37
C LYS A 50 -2.38 0.50 19.09
N LEU A 51 -3.27 -0.08 18.27
CA LEU A 51 -3.78 0.59 17.06
C LEU A 51 -4.62 1.84 17.37
N ILE A 52 -5.41 1.82 18.44
CA ILE A 52 -6.19 3.00 18.87
C ILE A 52 -5.25 4.11 19.36
N GLU A 53 -4.23 3.75 20.14
CA GLU A 53 -3.21 4.69 20.64
C GLU A 53 -2.47 5.37 19.47
N LEU A 54 -1.92 4.58 18.54
CA LEU A 54 -1.25 5.10 17.35
C LEU A 54 -2.17 5.98 16.48
N TYR A 55 -3.44 5.58 16.33
CA TYR A 55 -4.43 6.38 15.63
C TYR A 55 -4.69 7.73 16.32
N ALA A 56 -4.80 7.73 17.64
CA ALA A 56 -5.11 8.91 18.44
C ALA A 56 -3.95 9.92 18.46
N GLU A 57 -2.71 9.44 18.52
CA GLU A 57 -1.51 10.28 18.56
C GLU A 57 -1.16 10.89 17.20
N GLU A 58 -1.24 10.11 16.11
CA GLU A 58 -0.76 10.55 14.79
C GLU A 58 -1.86 11.19 13.93
N GLY A 59 -3.15 11.08 14.33
CA GLY A 59 -4.29 11.53 13.52
C GLY A 59 -4.42 10.77 12.17
N ARG A 60 -3.74 9.63 12.04
CA ARG A 60 -3.69 8.82 10.81
C ARG A 60 -4.77 7.76 10.83
N ARG A 61 -5.30 7.38 9.66
CA ARG A 61 -6.27 6.27 9.54
C ARG A 61 -5.63 4.94 9.95
N GLN A 62 -6.38 4.10 10.67
CA GLN A 62 -5.94 2.74 11.05
C GLN A 62 -5.46 1.91 9.85
N SER A 63 -6.10 2.07 8.69
CA SER A 63 -5.69 1.39 7.45
C SER A 63 -4.25 1.71 7.05
N ASN A 64 -3.79 2.95 7.26
CA ASN A 64 -2.44 3.37 6.89
C ASN A 64 -1.40 2.80 7.85
N ILE A 65 -1.72 2.77 9.16
CA ILE A 65 -0.85 2.14 10.17
C ILE A 65 -0.65 0.66 9.86
N VAL A 66 -1.73 -0.04 9.48
CA VAL A 66 -1.65 -1.46 9.10
C VAL A 66 -0.84 -1.65 7.82
N GLU A 67 -1.04 -0.82 6.79
CA GLU A 67 -0.25 -0.90 5.55
C GLU A 67 1.25 -0.64 5.80
N ASP A 68 1.58 0.40 6.57
CA ASP A 68 2.97 0.71 6.95
C ASP A 68 3.60 -0.42 7.74
N ALA A 69 2.87 -1.01 8.71
CA ALA A 69 3.37 -2.12 9.51
C ALA A 69 3.67 -3.36 8.65
N VAL A 70 2.81 -3.66 7.66
CA VAL A 70 3.02 -4.76 6.72
C VAL A 70 4.23 -4.49 5.82
N ASP A 71 4.35 -3.27 5.28
CA ASP A 71 5.48 -2.88 4.44
C ASP A 71 6.80 -2.94 5.23
N LEU A 72 6.81 -2.41 6.46
CA LEU A 72 7.96 -2.46 7.36
C LEU A 72 8.39 -3.90 7.64
N TYR A 73 7.44 -4.77 8.00
CA TYR A 73 7.71 -6.20 8.23
C TYR A 73 8.32 -6.85 6.99
N TYR A 74 7.72 -6.63 5.81
CA TYR A 74 8.14 -7.23 4.56
C TYR A 74 9.56 -6.81 4.15
N TYR A 75 9.84 -5.50 4.19
CA TYR A 75 11.12 -4.97 3.75
C TYR A 75 12.24 -5.18 4.78
N LEU A 76 11.95 -5.12 6.09
CA LEU A 76 12.95 -5.47 7.11
C LEU A 76 13.38 -6.93 7.00
N ARG A 77 12.42 -7.85 6.82
CA ARG A 77 12.75 -9.28 6.64
C ARG A 77 13.66 -9.50 5.44
N LYS A 78 13.42 -8.79 4.33
CA LYS A 78 14.28 -8.86 3.14
C LYS A 78 15.65 -8.25 3.37
N ALA A 79 15.74 -7.12 4.06
CA ALA A 79 16.99 -6.41 4.26
C ALA A 79 17.93 -7.13 5.24
N LEU A 80 17.38 -7.69 6.32
CA LEU A 80 18.15 -8.34 7.39
C LEU A 80 18.47 -9.82 7.08
N GLY A 81 17.65 -10.47 6.26
CA GLY A 81 17.65 -11.92 6.10
C GLY A 81 16.99 -12.64 7.29
N GLU A 82 16.67 -13.93 7.12
CA GLU A 82 15.81 -14.66 8.06
C GLU A 82 16.34 -14.67 9.49
N ARG A 83 17.61 -15.07 9.70
CA ARG A 83 18.17 -15.19 11.04
C ARG A 83 18.15 -13.88 11.83
N LYS A 84 18.63 -12.78 11.24
CA LYS A 84 18.67 -11.48 11.94
C LYS A 84 17.28 -10.90 12.13
N PHE A 85 16.37 -11.17 11.20
CA PHE A 85 14.98 -10.77 11.34
C PHE A 85 14.30 -11.51 12.49
N ASP A 86 14.52 -12.82 12.64
CA ASP A 86 13.98 -13.59 13.76
C ASP A 86 14.54 -13.09 15.10
N GLU A 87 15.85 -12.80 15.17
CA GLU A 87 16.46 -12.17 16.34
C GLU A 87 15.79 -10.83 16.69
N LEU A 88 15.53 -9.97 15.70
CA LEU A 88 14.78 -8.72 15.88
C LEU A 88 13.35 -8.98 16.40
N MET A 89 12.65 -9.98 15.86
CA MET A 89 11.30 -10.30 16.31
C MET A 89 11.27 -10.79 17.76
N GLU A 90 12.27 -11.55 18.21
CA GLU A 90 12.41 -11.94 19.62
C GLU A 90 12.66 -10.74 20.54
N VAL A 91 13.38 -9.71 20.06
CA VAL A 91 13.55 -8.44 20.76
C VAL A 91 12.21 -7.71 20.86
N VAL A 92 11.46 -7.58 19.76
CA VAL A 92 10.16 -6.89 19.73
C VAL A 92 9.13 -7.56 20.64
N LYS A 93 9.11 -8.91 20.71
CA LYS A 93 8.21 -9.67 21.60
C LYS A 93 8.40 -9.38 23.08
N ARG A 94 9.52 -8.77 23.49
CA ARG A 94 9.73 -8.34 24.89
C ARG A 94 8.91 -7.11 25.25
N GLU A 95 8.36 -6.41 24.25
CA GLU A 95 7.55 -5.20 24.42
C GLU A 95 8.27 -4.10 25.24
N ASP A 96 9.59 -4.06 25.17
CA ASP A 96 10.46 -3.10 25.85
C ASP A 96 11.11 -2.16 24.82
N PRO A 97 10.66 -0.89 24.73
CA PRO A 97 11.21 0.08 23.81
C PRO A 97 12.70 0.39 24.02
N GLU A 98 13.20 0.37 25.27
CA GLU A 98 14.60 0.69 25.54
C GLU A 98 15.51 -0.46 25.09
N PHE A 99 15.11 -1.69 25.37
CA PHE A 99 15.82 -2.87 24.87
C PHE A 99 15.83 -2.93 23.33
N LEU A 100 14.70 -2.59 22.70
CA LEU A 100 14.62 -2.49 21.23
C LEU A 100 15.57 -1.41 20.69
N ARG A 101 15.62 -0.22 21.29
CA ARG A 101 16.56 0.84 20.89
C ARG A 101 18.01 0.38 21.01
N GLU A 102 18.37 -0.28 22.10
CA GLU A 102 19.72 -0.80 22.29
C GLU A 102 20.09 -1.82 21.20
N TYR A 103 19.18 -2.76 20.90
CA TYR A 103 19.39 -3.75 19.85
C TYR A 103 19.55 -3.11 18.46
N LEU A 104 18.69 -2.14 18.12
CA LEU A 104 18.78 -1.39 16.87
C LEU A 104 20.10 -0.61 16.76
N GLY A 105 20.59 -0.04 17.87
CA GLY A 105 21.89 0.62 17.92
C GLY A 105 23.07 -0.32 17.61
N ARG A 106 22.96 -1.60 17.98
CA ARG A 106 23.97 -2.62 17.66
C ARG A 106 23.91 -3.10 16.21
N LEU A 107 22.74 -3.03 15.57
CA LEU A 107 22.54 -3.48 14.20
C LEU A 107 23.26 -2.61 13.15
N LYS A 108 23.77 -1.43 13.54
CA LYS A 108 24.34 -0.41 12.62
C LYS A 108 23.38 -0.15 11.43
N LEU A 109 22.09 -0.07 11.71
CA LEU A 109 21.07 0.38 10.76
C LEU A 109 21.29 1.86 10.43
#